data_AF-A0A382N050-F1
#
_entry.id   AF-A0A382N050-F1
#
_cell.length_a   1.000
_cell.length_b   1.000
_cell.length_c   1.000
_cell.angle_alpha   90.00
_cell.angle_beta   90.00
_cell.angle_gamma   90.00
#
_symmetry.space_group_name_H-M   'P 1'
#
loop_
_entity.id
_entity.type
_entity.pdbx_description
1 polymer ?
#
loop_
_entity_poly.entity_id
_entity_poly.type
_entity_poly.pdbx_seq_one_letter_code
_entity_poly.pdbx_strand_id
1 'polypeptide(L)'
;TYRDEMISDGIENCLQYVRNFNPEKSTNPFAYFTQIIYYAFLRRIAKEKKQTHVKNKMIEKNEFTSYTVMEGDDRGYSVTGFDPNIMLPDEDVYKPKKKIVKKTKGLENFMEAQD
;
A
#
# COMPACT_ATOMS: atom_id res chain seq x y z
N THR A 1 1.52 -17.66 1.63
CA THR A 1 0.68 -16.48 1.32
C THR A 1 1.46 -15.39 0.60
N TYR A 2 2.21 -14.50 1.28
CA TYR A 2 2.90 -13.38 0.58
C TYR A 2 3.89 -13.83 -0.50
N ARG A 3 4.66 -14.88 -0.23
CA ARG A 3 5.60 -15.45 -1.21
C ARG A 3 4.89 -15.94 -2.46
N ASP A 4 3.80 -16.67 -2.31
CA ASP A 4 3.06 -17.28 -3.43
C ASP A 4 2.37 -16.21 -4.29
N GLU A 5 1.83 -15.18 -3.63
CA GLU A 5 1.28 -14.00 -4.28
C GLU A 5 2.34 -13.22 -5.06
N MET A 6 3.53 -13.04 -4.49
CA MET A 6 4.65 -12.41 -5.17
C MET A 6 5.10 -13.24 -6.38
N ILE A 7 5.26 -14.55 -6.23
CA ILE A 7 5.63 -15.46 -7.32
C ILE A 7 4.60 -15.39 -8.45
N SER A 8 3.31 -15.44 -8.12
CA SER A 8 2.22 -15.38 -9.11
C SER A 8 2.25 -14.05 -9.89
N ASP A 9 2.41 -12.92 -9.20
CA ASP A 9 2.54 -11.59 -9.81
C ASP A 9 3.81 -11.49 -10.68
N GLY A 10 4.93 -12.07 -10.22
CA GLY A 10 6.16 -12.17 -10.98
C GLY A 10 6.00 -12.94 -12.30
N ILE A 11 5.35 -14.10 -12.25
CA ILE A 11 5.06 -14.93 -13.44
C ILE A 11 4.13 -14.20 -14.41
N GLU A 12 3.07 -13.55 -13.90
CA GLU A 12 2.14 -12.76 -14.71
C GLU A 12 2.87 -11.64 -15.46
N ASN A 13 3.73 -10.89 -14.76
CA ASN A 13 4.52 -9.83 -15.38
C ASN A 13 5.50 -10.39 -16.43
N CYS A 14 6.14 -11.53 -16.18
CA CYS A 14 6.97 -12.19 -17.19
C CYS A 14 6.17 -12.54 -18.44
N LEU A 15 4.95 -13.07 -18.28
CA LEU A 15 4.11 -13.48 -19.39
C LEU A 15 3.60 -12.29 -20.21
N GLN A 16 3.20 -11.20 -19.54
CA GLN A 16 2.78 -9.96 -20.21
C GLN A 16 3.88 -9.37 -21.09
N TYR A 17 5.13 -9.40 -20.62
CA TYR A 17 6.27 -8.79 -21.32
C TYR A 17 7.11 -9.76 -22.15
N VAL A 18 6.72 -11.03 -22.27
CA VAL A 18 7.49 -12.03 -23.02
C VAL A 18 7.70 -11.64 -24.48
N ARG A 19 6.69 -11.04 -25.12
CA ARG A 19 6.72 -10.62 -26.53
C ARG A 19 7.56 -9.36 -26.77
N ASN A 20 7.93 -8.65 -25.71
CA ASN A 20 8.70 -7.41 -25.78
C ASN A 20 10.21 -7.68 -25.79
N PHE A 21 10.64 -8.91 -25.51
CA PHE A 21 12.04 -9.29 -25.58
C PHE A 21 12.52 -9.27 -27.04
N ASN A 22 13.52 -8.46 -27.33
CA ASN A 22 14.14 -8.38 -28.65
C ASN A 22 15.56 -8.99 -28.60
N PRO A 23 15.77 -10.18 -29.22
CA PRO A 23 17.08 -10.84 -29.27
C PRO A 23 18.18 -10.03 -29.95
N GLU A 24 17.84 -9.10 -30.85
CA GLU A 24 18.81 -8.22 -31.52
C GLU A 24 19.39 -7.17 -30.57
N LYS A 25 18.65 -6.80 -29.52
CA LYS A 25 19.09 -5.81 -28.52
C LYS A 25 19.76 -6.44 -27.30
N SER A 26 19.33 -7.63 -26.90
CA SER A 26 19.89 -8.36 -25.77
C SER A 26 19.79 -9.86 -26.05
N THR A 27 20.91 -10.55 -25.93
CA THR A 27 20.98 -12.01 -26.09
C THR A 27 20.69 -12.76 -24.79
N ASN A 28 20.54 -12.06 -23.66
CA ASN A 28 20.34 -12.68 -22.35
C ASN A 28 18.88 -12.54 -21.87
N PRO A 29 18.01 -13.52 -22.17
CA PRO A 29 16.63 -13.52 -21.69
C PRO A 29 16.53 -13.73 -20.18
N PHE A 30 17.47 -14.45 -19.56
CA PHE A 30 17.44 -14.67 -18.11
C PHE A 30 17.53 -13.34 -17.35
N ALA A 31 18.50 -12.49 -17.69
CA ALA A 31 18.67 -11.17 -17.07
C ALA A 31 17.45 -10.26 -17.31
N TYR A 32 16.81 -10.35 -18.47
CA TYR A 32 15.58 -9.62 -18.77
C TYR A 32 14.44 -10.01 -17.83
N PHE A 33 14.18 -11.31 -17.67
CA PHE A 33 13.10 -11.79 -16.81
C PHE A 33 13.42 -11.62 -15.32
N THR A 34 14.67 -11.80 -14.87
CA THR A 34 15.02 -11.53 -13.46
C THR A 34 14.76 -10.08 -13.10
N GLN A 35 15.03 -9.14 -14.00
CA GLN A 35 14.77 -7.73 -13.77
C GLN A 35 13.27 -7.40 -13.69
N ILE A 36 12.45 -8.04 -14.53
CA ILE A 36 10.98 -7.92 -14.48
C ILE A 36 10.45 -8.40 -13.14
N ILE A 37 10.87 -9.60 -12.71
CA ILE A 37 10.44 -10.20 -11.44
C ILE A 37 10.85 -9.33 -10.26
N TYR A 38 12.09 -8.83 -10.25
CA TYR A 38 12.59 -7.95 -9.19
C TYR A 38 11.68 -6.73 -8.97
N TYR A 39 11.31 -6.03 -10.05
CA TYR A 39 10.44 -4.87 -9.94
C TYR A 39 8.98 -5.22 -9.62
N ALA A 40 8.48 -6.37 -10.08
CA ALA A 40 7.16 -6.87 -9.68
C ALA A 40 7.11 -7.09 -8.16
N PHE A 41 8.15 -7.73 -7.60
CA PHE A 41 8.25 -7.98 -6.16
C PHE A 41 8.29 -6.70 -5.34
N LEU A 42 9.08 -5.70 -5.75
CA LEU A 42 9.13 -4.41 -5.06
C LEU A 42 7.77 -3.72 -5.02
N ARG A 43 7.02 -3.75 -6.13
CA ARG A 43 5.66 -3.18 -6.18
C ARG A 43 4.70 -3.92 -5.26
N ARG A 44 4.73 -5.26 -5.25
CA ARG A 44 3.87 -6.08 -4.39
C ARG A 44 4.12 -5.79 -2.91
N ILE A 45 5.39 -5.77 -2.49
CA ILE A 45 5.76 -5.44 -1.10
C ILE A 45 5.28 -4.03 -0.72
N ALA A 46 5.46 -3.05 -1.59
CA ALA A 46 5.01 -1.68 -1.33
C ALA A 46 3.47 -1.58 -1.18
N LYS A 47 2.73 -2.31 -2.03
CA LYS A 47 1.26 -2.40 -1.95
C LYS A 47 0.82 -3.03 -0.62
N GLU A 48 1.46 -4.13 -0.22
CA GLU A 48 1.17 -4.81 1.03
C GLU A 48 1.44 -3.92 2.25
N LYS A 49 2.61 -3.27 2.30
CA LYS A 49 2.93 -2.31 3.38
C LYS A 49 1.91 -1.19 3.49
N LYS A 50 1.44 -0.66 2.35
CA LYS A 50 0.40 0.37 2.32
C LYS A 50 -0.93 -0.17 2.85
N GLN A 51 -1.32 -1.40 2.49
CA GLN A 51 -2.55 -2.02 2.98
C GLN A 51 -2.49 -2.29 4.49
N THR A 52 -1.36 -2.78 5.00
CA THR A 52 -1.15 -2.95 6.45
C THR A 52 -1.25 -1.62 7.19
N HIS A 53 -0.63 -0.55 6.67
CA HIS A 53 -0.75 0.77 7.28
C HIS A 53 -2.20 1.31 7.27
N VAL A 54 -2.97 1.07 6.20
CA VAL A 54 -4.40 1.42 6.19
C VAL A 54 -5.17 0.69 7.28
N LYS A 55 -4.90 -0.62 7.49
CA LYS A 55 -5.52 -1.40 8.56
C LYS A 55 -5.15 -0.87 9.95
N ASN A 56 -3.88 -0.56 10.19
CA ASN A 56 -3.43 0.05 11.45
C ASN A 56 -4.14 1.39 11.71
N LYS A 57 -4.24 2.23 10.68
CA LYS A 57 -4.90 3.54 10.79
C LYS A 57 -6.41 3.45 11.05
N MET A 58 -7.07 2.40 10.57
CA MET A 58 -8.48 2.12 10.91
C MET A 58 -8.64 1.79 12.40
N ILE A 59 -7.69 1.03 12.96
CA ILE A 59 -7.65 0.70 14.39
C ILE A 59 -7.38 1.96 15.23
N GLU A 60 -6.38 2.77 14.88
CA GLU A 60 -6.07 4.04 15.57
C GLU A 60 -7.26 5.00 15.64
N LYS A 61 -8.01 5.10 14.53
CA LYS A 61 -9.18 5.98 14.45
C LYS A 61 -10.38 5.47 15.24
N ASN A 62 -10.31 4.28 15.83
CA ASN A 62 -11.43 3.60 16.48
C ASN A 62 -12.67 3.53 15.56
N GLU A 63 -12.47 3.44 14.23
CA GLU A 63 -13.53 3.16 13.25
C GLU A 63 -13.91 1.66 13.29
N PHE A 64 -13.93 1.06 14.49
CA PHE A 64 -14.29 -0.32 14.72
C PHE A 64 -15.60 -0.36 15.50
N THR A 65 -16.69 -0.75 14.83
CA THR A 65 -17.95 -1.09 15.49
C THR A 65 -17.77 -2.43 16.22
N SER A 66 -17.71 -2.37 17.55
CA SER A 66 -17.50 -3.56 18.40
C SER A 66 -18.68 -4.51 18.45
N TYR A 67 -19.83 -4.10 17.92
CA TYR A 67 -21.07 -4.87 17.85
C TYR A 67 -21.90 -4.43 16.65
N THR A 68 -22.79 -5.31 16.22
CA THR A 68 -23.83 -5.01 15.23
C THR A 68 -25.18 -5.25 15.89
N VAL A 69 -26.15 -4.38 15.61
CA VAL A 69 -27.47 -4.41 16.24
C VAL A 69 -28.48 -4.97 15.23
N MET A 70 -29.35 -5.88 15.68
CA MET A 70 -30.44 -6.43 14.85
C MET A 70 -31.64 -5.47 14.85
N GLU A 71 -32.50 -5.56 13.84
CA GLU A 71 -33.70 -4.71 13.74
C GLU A 71 -34.63 -4.96 14.94
N GLY A 72 -34.86 -3.92 15.76
CA GLY A 72 -35.67 -3.98 16.99
C GLY A 72 -34.87 -4.19 18.29
N ASP A 73 -33.54 -4.21 18.25
CA ASP A 73 -32.71 -4.26 19.45
C ASP A 73 -32.26 -2.86 19.87
N ASP A 74 -32.70 -2.41 21.06
CA ASP A 74 -32.38 -1.09 21.64
C ASP A 74 -31.20 -1.15 22.64
N ARG A 75 -30.56 -2.31 22.81
CA ARG A 75 -29.50 -2.49 23.81
C ARG A 75 -28.16 -1.98 23.29
N GLY A 76 -27.53 -1.09 24.05
CA GLY A 76 -26.15 -0.69 23.84
C GLY A 76 -25.19 -1.78 24.34
N TYR A 77 -24.56 -2.52 23.41
CA TYR A 77 -23.52 -3.47 23.77
C TYR A 77 -22.19 -2.74 23.93
N SER A 78 -21.35 -3.17 24.88
CA SER A 78 -19.97 -2.72 24.96
C SER A 78 -19.07 -3.93 25.23
N VAL A 79 -17.99 -4.03 24.48
CA VAL A 79 -16.98 -5.07 24.69
C VAL A 79 -15.95 -4.50 25.67
N THR A 80 -16.06 -4.88 26.94
CA THR A 80 -15.12 -4.48 27.99
C THR A 80 -13.89 -5.39 28.01
N GLY A 81 -12.70 -4.80 28.16
CA GLY A 81 -11.43 -5.54 28.31
C GLY A 81 -10.63 -5.79 27.02
N PHE A 82 -11.07 -5.30 25.87
CA PHE A 82 -10.31 -5.34 24.62
C PHE A 82 -9.85 -3.92 24.23
N ASP A 83 -8.55 -3.67 24.28
CA ASP A 83 -7.95 -2.45 23.73
C ASP A 83 -7.31 -2.76 22.36
N PRO A 84 -7.94 -2.33 21.25
CA PRO A 84 -7.42 -2.56 19.90
C PRO A 84 -6.04 -1.95 19.68
N ASN A 85 -5.65 -0.93 20.45
CA ASN A 85 -4.37 -0.24 20.28
C ASN A 85 -3.17 -1.12 20.65
N ILE A 86 -3.37 -2.17 21.44
CA ILE A 86 -2.32 -3.15 21.77
C ILE A 86 -1.87 -3.94 20.52
N MET A 87 -2.72 -4.02 19.48
CA MET A 87 -2.39 -4.67 18.22
C MET A 87 -1.58 -3.78 17.25
N LEU A 88 -1.40 -2.50 17.59
CA LEU A 88 -0.65 -1.58 16.74
C LEU A 88 0.87 -1.78 16.96
N PRO A 89 1.67 -1.80 15.88
CA PRO A 89 3.12 -1.82 16.01
C PRO A 89 3.64 -0.46 16.51
N ASP A 90 4.76 -0.48 17.25
CA ASP A 90 5.40 0.73 17.80
C ASP A 90 5.85 1.73 16.72
N GLU A 91 6.19 1.23 15.52
CA GLU A 91 6.54 2.06 14.36
C GLU A 91 5.63 1.83 13.16
N ASP A 92 5.38 2.93 12.44
CA ASP A 92 4.64 2.94 11.18
C ASP A 92 5.33 2.09 10.10
N VAL A 93 4.66 1.00 9.71
CA VAL A 93 5.12 0.04 8.67
C VAL A 93 5.30 0.71 7.30
N TYR A 94 4.60 1.82 7.06
CA TYR A 94 4.69 2.60 5.83
C TYR A 94 4.78 4.09 6.15
N LYS A 95 5.94 4.69 5.88
CA LYS A 95 6.14 6.14 5.98
C LYS A 95 5.73 6.77 4.64
N PRO A 96 4.65 7.58 4.57
CA PRO A 96 4.26 8.22 3.33
C PRO A 96 5.43 9.08 2.83
N LYS A 97 5.83 8.90 1.57
CA LYS A 97 6.77 9.84 0.96
C LYS A 97 6.14 11.23 1.03
N LYS A 98 6.78 12.16 1.74
CA LYS A 98 6.36 13.57 1.76
C LYS A 98 6.24 14.01 0.31
N LYS A 99 5.04 14.43 -0.13
CA LYS A 99 4.90 15.10 -1.41
C LYS A 99 5.86 16.29 -1.36
N ILE A 100 6.88 16.28 -2.22
CA ILE A 100 7.66 17.47 -2.47
C ILE A 100 6.68 18.42 -3.12
N VAL A 101 6.15 19.37 -2.34
CA VAL A 101 5.46 20.52 -2.91
C VAL A 101 6.52 21.17 -3.79
N LYS A 102 6.36 21.08 -5.11
CA LYS A 102 7.18 21.87 -6.02
C LYS A 102 6.90 23.31 -5.62
N LYS A 103 7.85 23.97 -4.93
CA LYS A 103 7.81 25.42 -4.79
C LYS A 103 7.75 25.95 -6.21
N THR A 104 6.62 26.55 -6.59
CA THR A 104 6.50 27.26 -7.86
C THR A 104 7.61 28.31 -7.85
N LYS A 105 8.50 28.28 -8.84
CA LYS A 105 9.64 29.21 -8.93
C LYS A 105 9.19 30.54 -9.53
N GLY A 106 8.12 31.12 -8.99
CA GLY A 106 7.45 32.27 -9.58
C GLY A 106 6.75 33.15 -8.55
N LEU A 107 6.24 34.29 -9.04
CA LEU A 107 5.55 35.34 -8.29
C LEU A 107 4.24 34.86 -7.64
N GLU A 108 3.76 33.68 -8.04
CA GLU A 108 2.56 32.98 -7.58
C GLU A 108 2.52 32.82 -6.04
N ASN A 109 3.69 32.64 -5.39
CA ASN A 109 3.77 32.53 -3.92
C ASN A 109 3.36 33.81 -3.18
N PHE A 110 3.27 34.96 -3.87
CA PHE A 110 2.90 36.25 -3.29
C PHE A 110 1.47 36.69 -3.63
N MET A 111 0.80 35.98 -4.54
CA MET A 111 -0.56 36.32 -4.99
C MET A 111 -1.66 35.61 -4.19
N GLU A 112 -1.34 34.51 -3.47
CA GLU A 112 -2.32 33.74 -2.68
C GLU A 112 -2.59 34.30 -1.28
N ALA A 113 -1.98 35.43 -0.89
CA ALA A 113 -2.09 36.00 0.47
C ALA A 113 -3.07 37.18 0.60
N GLN A 114 -3.93 37.43 -0.37
CA GLN A 114 -5.04 38.39 -0.26
C GLN A 114 -6.36 37.72 -0.61
N ASP A 115 -6.98 37.14 0.41
CA ASP A 115 -8.44 37.12 0.64
C ASP A 115 -8.69 36.90 2.15
#